data_AF-A0A1A0QSB8-F1
#
_entry.id   AF-A0A1A0QSB8-F1
#
_cell.length_a   1.000
_cell.length_b   1.000
_cell.length_c   1.000
_cell.angle_alpha   90.00
_cell.angle_beta   90.00
_cell.angle_gamma   90.00
#
_symmetry.space_group_name_H-M   'P 1'
#
loop_
_entity.id
_entity.type
_entity.pdbx_description
1 polymer ?
#
loop_
_entity_poly.entity_id
_entity_poly.type
_entity_poly.pdbx_seq_one_letter_code
_entity_poly.pdbx_strand_id
1 'polypeptide(L)'
;MDDGTSRGIDVSWSIAFAPFDFLTSSLGALEEIDGVKARRIDAASTLTPEVRAQLVESTCSYDVAFENDIAVRMQVSMERDRDACATADPLARAVISTWPEHPTQGSSPHTTVTALTDAAPCAVVPTLQQSRKVSFDWKDQSLTSCFFTVDGTELLVTFDYRPPEQLTFEAEPTKFGNHDGYRKVHEGTTFTDAIVGDGFDGVDAGHPSRLVPIVAVNGDDATVVSDVTTAVVNQLPR
;
A
#
# COMPACT_ATOMS: atom_id res chain seq x y z
N MET A 1 36.52 21.01 -0.80
CA MET A 1 37.68 20.77 -1.68
C MET A 1 37.45 19.41 -2.30
N ASP A 2 37.52 19.33 -3.62
CA ASP A 2 37.53 18.07 -4.37
C ASP A 2 38.88 17.39 -4.12
N ASP A 3 38.87 16.16 -3.62
CA ASP A 3 40.09 15.43 -3.23
C ASP A 3 40.75 14.69 -4.42
N GLY A 4 40.16 14.80 -5.61
CA GLY A 4 40.69 14.20 -6.84
C GLY A 4 40.55 12.67 -6.89
N THR A 5 39.80 12.08 -5.96
CA THR A 5 39.46 10.66 -6.00
C THR A 5 38.24 10.47 -6.88
N SER A 6 38.30 9.63 -7.92
CA SER A 6 37.11 9.44 -8.76
C SER A 6 36.00 8.81 -7.94
N ARG A 7 34.89 9.52 -7.74
CA ARG A 7 33.72 8.97 -7.05
C ARG A 7 32.92 8.14 -8.04
N GLY A 8 32.64 6.90 -7.65
CA GLY A 8 31.78 6.01 -8.42
C GLY A 8 30.36 6.57 -8.55
N ILE A 9 29.52 5.85 -9.29
CA ILE A 9 28.08 6.09 -9.25
C ILE A 9 27.55 5.32 -8.04
N ASP A 10 27.03 6.04 -7.05
CA ASP A 10 26.33 5.43 -5.93
C ASP A 10 24.84 5.42 -6.22
N VAL A 11 24.22 4.24 -6.11
CA VAL A 11 22.78 4.06 -6.23
C VAL A 11 22.27 3.47 -4.93
N SER A 12 21.34 4.18 -4.30
CA SER A 12 20.58 3.67 -3.17
C SER A 12 19.12 3.54 -3.59
N TRP A 13 18.46 2.47 -3.14
CA TRP A 13 17.04 2.28 -3.39
C TRP A 13 16.36 1.61 -2.19
N SER A 14 15.06 1.84 -2.08
CA SER A 14 14.21 1.21 -1.08
C SER A 14 12.78 1.11 -1.59
N ILE A 15 12.02 0.17 -1.03
CA ILE A 15 10.56 0.14 -1.15
C ILE A 15 10.03 0.69 0.17
N ALA A 16 9.23 1.74 0.10
CA ALA A 16 8.61 2.39 1.26
C ALA A 16 7.21 2.85 0.89
N PHE A 17 6.42 3.32 1.85
CA PHE A 17 5.18 4.00 1.52
C PHE A 17 5.43 5.24 0.65
N ALA A 18 4.52 5.64 -0.22
CA ALA A 18 4.68 6.87 -0.97
C ALA A 18 4.65 8.06 0.01
N PRO A 19 5.40 9.14 -0.26
CA PRO A 19 5.28 10.36 0.53
C PRO A 19 3.82 10.86 0.52
N PHE A 20 3.27 11.26 1.67
CA PHE A 20 1.90 11.77 1.75
C PHE A 20 1.66 12.95 0.78
N ASP A 21 2.69 13.76 0.57
CA ASP A 21 2.71 14.90 -0.34
C ASP A 21 3.16 14.54 -1.77
N PHE A 22 3.31 13.27 -2.13
CA PHE A 22 3.86 12.85 -3.44
C PHE A 22 3.21 13.55 -4.65
N LEU A 23 1.90 13.77 -4.64
CA LEU A 23 1.21 14.48 -5.72
C LEU A 23 1.31 16.01 -5.63
N THR A 24 1.50 16.55 -4.43
CA THR A 24 1.36 17.97 -4.12
C THR A 24 2.70 18.66 -3.83
N SER A 25 3.77 17.89 -3.67
CA SER A 25 5.09 18.40 -3.30
C SER A 25 5.59 19.38 -4.35
N SER A 26 6.18 20.47 -3.89
CA SER A 26 6.90 21.42 -4.74
C SER A 26 8.33 20.98 -5.02
N LEU A 27 8.81 19.91 -4.36
CA LEU A 27 10.13 19.33 -4.59
C LEU A 27 10.09 18.41 -5.82
N GLY A 28 10.89 18.76 -6.83
CA GLY A 28 10.99 18.00 -8.06
C GLY A 28 9.79 18.16 -9.00
N ALA A 29 9.83 17.42 -10.10
CA ALA A 29 8.78 17.36 -11.11
C ALA A 29 7.99 16.06 -10.98
N LEU A 30 6.66 16.18 -10.95
CA LEU A 30 5.78 15.03 -11.13
C LEU A 30 5.67 14.75 -12.63
N GLU A 31 5.88 13.50 -13.01
CA GLU A 31 5.81 13.03 -14.38
C GLU A 31 5.09 11.69 -14.45
N GLU A 32 4.74 11.29 -15.68
CA GLU A 32 4.11 10.02 -15.98
C GLU A 32 5.00 9.26 -16.95
N ILE A 33 5.43 8.06 -16.55
CA ILE A 33 6.29 7.17 -17.32
C ILE A 33 5.52 5.87 -17.51
N ASP A 34 5.13 5.57 -18.76
CA ASP A 34 4.38 4.36 -19.11
C ASP A 34 3.10 4.13 -18.26
N GLY A 35 2.40 5.23 -17.93
CA GLY A 35 1.18 5.22 -17.12
C GLY A 35 1.39 5.19 -15.61
N VAL A 36 2.65 5.11 -15.15
CA VAL A 36 3.03 5.14 -13.73
C VAL A 36 3.50 6.54 -13.34
N LYS A 37 2.99 7.06 -12.21
CA LYS A 37 3.41 8.35 -11.69
C LYS A 37 4.79 8.24 -11.05
N ALA A 38 5.70 9.10 -11.48
CA ALA A 38 7.04 9.23 -10.92
C ALA A 38 7.29 10.68 -10.50
N ARG A 39 8.06 10.88 -9.43
CA ARG A 39 8.54 12.20 -9.04
C ARG A 39 10.06 12.22 -9.13
N ARG A 40 10.57 13.05 -10.04
CA ARG A 40 12.00 13.27 -10.24
C ARG A 40 12.44 14.51 -9.48
N ILE A 41 13.40 14.35 -8.58
CA ILE A 41 13.94 15.41 -7.74
C ILE A 41 15.41 15.61 -8.09
N ASP A 42 15.70 16.67 -8.84
CA ASP A 42 17.06 17.20 -8.95
C ASP A 42 17.31 18.14 -7.77
N ALA A 43 18.13 17.71 -6.81
CA ALA A 43 18.44 18.51 -5.62
C ALA A 43 19.01 19.88 -5.99
N ALA A 44 19.82 19.96 -7.05
CA ALA A 44 20.45 21.19 -7.52
C ALA A 44 19.45 22.20 -8.09
N SER A 45 18.32 21.73 -8.65
CA SER A 45 17.28 22.57 -9.25
C SER A 45 16.60 23.50 -8.24
N THR A 46 16.57 23.10 -6.96
CA THR A 46 15.94 23.86 -5.86
C THR A 46 16.86 24.92 -5.24
N LEU A 47 18.15 24.92 -5.60
CA LEU A 47 19.18 25.79 -5.02
C LEU A 47 19.43 27.04 -5.88
N THR A 48 19.85 28.14 -5.24
CA THR A 48 20.34 29.33 -5.94
C THR A 48 21.65 29.02 -6.69
N PRO A 49 22.01 29.78 -7.73
CA PRO A 49 23.25 29.56 -8.47
C PRO A 49 24.50 29.53 -7.61
N GLU A 50 24.57 30.36 -6.56
CA GLU A 50 25.73 30.48 -5.65
C GLU A 50 25.89 29.23 -4.77
N VAL A 51 24.78 28.66 -4.29
CA VAL A 51 24.78 27.43 -3.48
C VAL A 51 25.00 26.21 -4.37
N ARG A 52 24.37 26.18 -5.55
CA ARG A 52 24.60 25.16 -6.57
C ARG A 52 26.08 25.11 -6.96
N ALA A 53 26.75 26.26 -7.03
CA ALA A 53 28.16 26.36 -7.34
C ALA A 53 29.09 25.73 -6.27
N GLN A 54 28.59 25.45 -5.07
CA GLN A 54 29.33 24.85 -3.95
C GLN A 54 29.08 23.34 -3.80
N LEU A 55 28.15 22.77 -4.56
CA LEU A 55 27.91 21.32 -4.55
C LEU A 55 29.19 20.57 -4.91
N VAL A 56 29.45 19.49 -4.18
CA VAL A 56 30.58 18.57 -4.40
C VAL A 56 30.14 17.28 -5.09
N GLU A 57 28.84 17.10 -5.28
CA GLU A 57 28.23 15.94 -5.92
C GLU A 57 26.99 16.37 -6.72
N SER A 58 26.67 15.56 -7.73
CA SER A 58 25.44 15.61 -8.49
C SER A 58 24.52 14.52 -7.94
N THR A 59 23.29 14.89 -7.56
CA THR A 59 22.35 13.96 -6.93
C THR A 59 20.96 14.11 -7.55
N CYS A 60 20.36 12.98 -7.91
CA CYS A 60 19.00 12.91 -8.43
C CYS A 60 18.24 11.78 -7.74
N SER A 61 17.00 12.08 -7.33
CA SER A 61 16.12 11.08 -6.73
C SER A 61 14.88 10.85 -7.59
N TYR A 62 14.37 9.63 -7.52
CA TYR A 62 13.13 9.20 -8.15
C TYR A 62 12.26 8.49 -7.14
N ASP A 63 11.03 8.96 -6.98
CA ASP A 63 9.98 8.22 -6.29
C ASP A 63 9.02 7.69 -7.34
N VAL A 64 8.95 6.37 -7.53
CA VAL A 64 8.04 5.71 -8.48
C VAL A 64 6.89 5.09 -7.67
N ALA A 65 5.69 5.66 -7.79
CA ALA A 65 4.54 5.22 -7.00
C ALA A 65 3.77 4.09 -7.71
N PHE A 66 3.47 3.04 -6.96
CA PHE A 66 2.65 1.90 -7.38
C PHE A 66 1.36 1.84 -6.55
N GLU A 67 0.53 0.84 -6.80
CA GLU A 67 -0.66 0.54 -5.99
C GLU A 67 -0.30 0.30 -4.53
N ASN A 68 -1.26 0.34 -3.59
CA ASN A 68 -1.03 0.10 -2.15
C ASN A 68 -0.14 1.13 -1.44
N ASP A 69 -0.13 2.36 -1.94
CA ASP A 69 0.65 3.48 -1.41
C ASP A 69 2.13 3.11 -1.23
N ILE A 70 2.69 2.23 -2.06
CA ILE A 70 4.11 1.93 -2.06
C ILE A 70 4.82 2.69 -3.17
N ALA A 71 6.03 3.14 -2.89
CA ALA A 71 6.92 3.73 -3.86
C ALA A 71 8.27 3.04 -3.82
N VAL A 72 8.82 2.78 -5.00
CA VAL A 72 10.26 2.51 -5.13
C VAL A 72 10.95 3.86 -5.15
N ARG A 73 11.73 4.12 -4.10
CA ARG A 73 12.49 5.36 -3.94
C ARG A 73 13.93 5.07 -4.29
N MET A 74 14.48 5.80 -5.25
CA MET A 74 15.85 5.68 -5.72
C MET A 74 16.56 7.01 -5.56
N GLN A 75 17.83 6.96 -5.21
CA GLN A 75 18.72 8.11 -5.28
C GLN A 75 20.01 7.69 -5.95
N VAL A 76 20.40 8.45 -6.96
CA VAL A 76 21.68 8.34 -7.65
C VAL A 76 22.52 9.54 -7.23
N SER A 77 23.73 9.30 -6.75
CA SER A 77 24.73 10.33 -6.47
C SER A 77 26.04 10.02 -7.19
N MET A 78 26.71 11.05 -7.69
CA MET A 78 27.97 10.94 -8.43
C MET A 78 28.76 12.25 -8.40
N GLU A 79 29.90 12.28 -9.09
CA GLU A 79 30.68 13.50 -9.30
C GLU A 79 29.84 14.64 -9.87
N ARG A 80 30.16 15.86 -9.44
CA ARG A 80 29.36 17.07 -9.67
C ARG A 80 29.25 17.47 -11.14
N ASP A 81 30.24 17.15 -11.96
CA ASP A 81 30.27 17.47 -13.39
C ASP A 81 29.49 16.47 -14.25
N ARG A 82 28.92 15.44 -13.63
CA ARG A 82 28.08 14.43 -14.27
C ARG A 82 26.60 14.68 -14.00
N ASP A 83 25.76 14.14 -14.87
CA ASP A 83 24.31 14.26 -14.78
C ASP A 83 23.71 13.04 -14.05
N ALA A 84 23.41 13.22 -12.77
CA ALA A 84 22.78 12.19 -11.96
C ALA A 84 21.37 11.84 -12.45
N CYS A 85 20.60 12.81 -12.96
CA CYS A 85 19.25 12.55 -13.46
C CYS A 85 19.28 11.79 -14.78
N ALA A 86 20.20 12.09 -15.70
CA ALA A 86 20.39 11.29 -16.91
C ALA A 86 20.73 9.81 -16.61
N THR A 87 21.35 9.55 -15.45
CA THR A 87 21.64 8.18 -14.98
C THR A 87 20.45 7.56 -14.23
N ALA A 88 19.68 8.35 -13.48
CA ALA A 88 18.50 7.89 -12.75
C ALA A 88 17.30 7.58 -13.66
N ASP A 89 17.12 8.35 -14.74
CA ASP A 89 16.00 8.21 -15.69
C ASP A 89 15.86 6.76 -16.25
N PRO A 90 16.93 6.10 -16.75
CA PRO A 90 16.86 4.70 -17.17
C PRO A 90 16.54 3.72 -16.03
N LEU A 91 16.99 3.99 -14.80
CA LEU A 91 16.70 3.14 -13.64
C LEU A 91 15.21 3.21 -13.28
N ALA A 92 14.60 4.40 -13.31
CA ALA A 92 13.17 4.57 -13.08
C ALA A 92 12.33 3.79 -14.11
N ARG A 93 12.69 3.89 -15.39
CA ARG A 93 12.04 3.11 -16.47
C ARG A 93 12.23 1.61 -16.27
N ALA A 94 13.43 1.18 -15.89
CA ALA A 94 13.69 -0.23 -15.59
C ALA A 94 12.78 -0.72 -14.46
N VAL A 95 12.72 -0.01 -13.34
CA VAL A 95 11.82 -0.31 -12.22
C VAL A 95 10.38 -0.45 -12.70
N ILE A 96 9.87 0.53 -13.46
CA ILE A 96 8.49 0.51 -13.98
C ILE A 96 8.26 -0.72 -14.88
N SER A 97 9.21 -1.07 -15.74
CA SER A 97 9.08 -2.21 -16.64
C SER A 97 9.19 -3.58 -15.94
N THR A 98 9.97 -3.67 -14.87
CA THR A 98 10.23 -4.93 -14.15
C THR A 98 9.31 -5.14 -12.94
N TRP A 99 8.72 -4.08 -12.40
CA TRP A 99 7.83 -4.17 -11.24
C TRP A 99 6.65 -5.14 -11.45
N PRO A 100 6.00 -5.17 -12.63
CA PRO A 100 4.96 -6.16 -12.91
C PRO A 100 5.44 -7.61 -12.90
N GLU A 101 6.75 -7.85 -13.08
CA GLU A 101 7.35 -9.20 -13.02
C GLU A 101 7.74 -9.59 -11.58
N HIS A 102 7.63 -8.68 -10.62
CA HIS A 102 7.94 -8.98 -9.23
C HIS A 102 7.04 -10.13 -8.74
N PRO A 103 7.57 -11.09 -7.97
CA PRO A 103 6.79 -12.22 -7.50
C PRO A 103 5.53 -11.72 -6.77
N THR A 104 4.37 -12.23 -7.21
CA THR A 104 3.08 -11.91 -6.60
C THR A 104 3.06 -12.32 -5.14
N GLN A 105 2.19 -11.70 -4.35
CA GLN A 105 1.98 -12.11 -2.97
C GLN A 105 1.63 -13.60 -2.92
N GLY A 106 2.32 -14.36 -2.06
CA GLY A 106 2.08 -15.79 -1.91
C GLY A 106 2.74 -16.69 -2.97
N SER A 107 3.57 -16.14 -3.85
CA SER A 107 4.35 -16.90 -4.83
C SER A 107 5.47 -17.78 -4.22
N SER A 108 5.82 -17.57 -2.95
CA SER A 108 6.74 -18.43 -2.22
C SER A 108 6.11 -19.82 -2.00
N PRO A 109 6.84 -20.94 -2.23
CA PRO A 109 6.34 -22.28 -1.96
C PRO A 109 6.08 -22.55 -0.47
N HIS A 110 6.53 -21.65 0.41
CA HIS A 110 6.33 -21.72 1.86
C HIS A 110 5.18 -20.84 2.35
N THR A 111 4.50 -20.11 1.46
CA THR A 111 3.32 -19.32 1.83
C THR A 111 2.07 -20.17 1.67
N THR A 112 1.25 -20.23 2.71
CA THR A 112 -0.11 -20.76 2.58
C THR A 112 -0.94 -19.76 1.79
N VAL A 113 -1.48 -20.21 0.65
CA VAL A 113 -2.40 -19.42 -0.17
C VAL A 113 -3.80 -19.50 0.44
N THR A 114 -4.46 -18.35 0.58
CA THR A 114 -5.83 -18.23 1.11
C THR A 114 -6.68 -17.37 0.19
N ALA A 115 -7.97 -17.22 0.51
CA ALA A 115 -8.87 -16.33 -0.24
C ALA A 115 -8.44 -14.84 -0.21
N LEU A 116 -7.58 -14.46 0.73
CA LEU A 116 -7.03 -13.10 0.84
C LEU A 116 -5.71 -12.93 0.08
N THR A 117 -5.08 -14.02 -0.37
CA THR A 117 -3.83 -13.94 -1.14
C THR A 117 -4.13 -13.32 -2.51
N ASP A 118 -3.41 -12.25 -2.85
CA ASP A 118 -3.59 -11.51 -4.11
C ASP A 118 -4.95 -10.78 -4.23
N ALA A 119 -5.72 -10.72 -3.15
CA ALA A 119 -6.96 -9.94 -3.09
C ALA A 119 -6.67 -8.50 -2.67
N ALA A 120 -7.41 -7.54 -3.26
CA ALA A 120 -7.29 -6.13 -2.93
C ALA A 120 -8.43 -5.66 -2.02
N PRO A 121 -8.17 -5.12 -0.82
CA PRO A 121 -9.20 -4.61 0.10
C PRO A 121 -10.10 -3.53 -0.52
N CYS A 122 -9.58 -2.74 -1.47
CA CYS A 122 -10.34 -1.68 -2.16
C CYS A 122 -11.13 -2.14 -3.38
N ALA A 123 -11.07 -3.42 -3.79
CA ALA A 123 -11.81 -3.92 -4.95
C ALA A 123 -13.35 -3.75 -4.83
N VAL A 124 -13.83 -3.54 -3.61
CA VAL A 124 -15.25 -3.31 -3.32
C VAL A 124 -15.74 -1.92 -3.75
N VAL A 125 -14.85 -0.92 -3.82
CA VAL A 125 -15.20 0.49 -4.03
C VAL A 125 -15.99 0.71 -5.33
N PRO A 126 -15.56 0.22 -6.51
CA PRO A 126 -16.32 0.41 -7.75
C PRO A 126 -17.70 -0.26 -7.74
N THR A 127 -17.87 -1.32 -6.95
CA THR A 127 -19.17 -1.99 -6.79
C THR A 127 -20.10 -1.16 -5.91
N LEU A 128 -19.60 -0.63 -4.79
CA LEU A 128 -20.39 0.23 -3.89
C LEU A 128 -20.81 1.53 -4.58
N GLN A 129 -19.93 2.11 -5.41
CA GLN A 129 -20.22 3.33 -6.18
C GLN A 129 -21.42 3.21 -7.14
N GLN A 130 -21.83 1.98 -7.50
CA GLN A 130 -23.01 1.77 -8.35
C GLN A 130 -24.33 2.05 -7.63
N SER A 131 -24.35 2.01 -6.29
CA SER A 131 -25.59 2.12 -5.50
C SER A 131 -25.50 3.04 -4.28
N ARG A 132 -24.31 3.43 -3.84
CA ARG A 132 -24.05 4.25 -2.65
C ARG A 132 -23.20 5.47 -2.98
N LYS A 133 -23.24 6.50 -2.12
CA LYS A 133 -22.31 7.64 -2.23
C LYS A 133 -20.98 7.26 -1.58
N VAL A 134 -19.97 6.99 -2.41
CA VAL A 134 -18.63 6.60 -1.94
C VAL A 134 -17.61 7.71 -2.19
N SER A 135 -16.83 8.06 -1.17
CA SER A 135 -15.63 8.89 -1.30
C SER A 135 -14.40 8.03 -1.07
N PHE A 136 -13.46 8.02 -2.01
CA PHE A 136 -12.25 7.21 -1.98
C PHE A 136 -11.11 7.94 -2.69
N ASP A 137 -9.93 8.01 -2.07
CA ASP A 137 -8.67 8.35 -2.72
C ASP A 137 -7.83 7.08 -2.84
N TRP A 138 -7.17 6.88 -3.98
CA TRP A 138 -6.28 5.73 -4.20
C TRP A 138 -5.11 5.69 -3.20
N LYS A 139 -4.81 6.81 -2.52
CA LYS A 139 -3.84 6.90 -1.43
C LYS A 139 -4.33 6.30 -0.11
N ASP A 140 -5.63 6.11 0.04
CA ASP A 140 -6.23 5.58 1.26
C ASP A 140 -6.18 4.04 1.32
N GLN A 141 -5.39 3.41 0.45
CA GLN A 141 -5.23 1.97 0.34
C GLN A 141 -3.82 1.53 0.75
N SER A 142 -3.73 0.39 1.43
CA SER A 142 -2.49 -0.35 1.68
C SER A 142 -2.65 -1.79 1.20
N LEU A 143 -1.57 -2.57 1.27
CA LEU A 143 -1.57 -3.98 0.87
C LEU A 143 -2.66 -4.80 1.56
N THR A 144 -3.00 -4.45 2.81
CA THR A 144 -3.96 -5.19 3.62
C THR A 144 -5.11 -4.34 4.13
N SER A 145 -5.21 -3.07 3.74
CA SER A 145 -6.32 -2.23 4.18
C SER A 145 -6.83 -1.25 3.13
N CYS A 146 -8.08 -0.82 3.29
CA CYS A 146 -8.72 0.20 2.49
C CYS A 146 -9.52 1.13 3.39
N PHE A 147 -9.25 2.42 3.32
CA PHE A 147 -10.06 3.45 3.97
C PHE A 147 -10.91 4.18 2.92
N PHE A 148 -12.19 4.36 3.22
CA PHE A 148 -13.12 5.12 2.37
C PHE A 148 -14.36 5.50 3.15
N THR A 149 -15.17 6.40 2.60
CA THR A 149 -16.45 6.81 3.18
C THR A 149 -17.61 6.28 2.36
N VAL A 150 -18.65 5.73 3.01
CA VAL A 150 -19.92 5.33 2.36
C VAL A 150 -21.06 6.05 3.04
N ASP A 151 -21.85 6.81 2.28
CA ASP A 151 -23.02 7.56 2.74
C ASP A 151 -22.73 8.48 3.95
N GLY A 152 -21.47 8.93 4.09
CA GLY A 152 -21.00 9.77 5.19
C GLY A 152 -20.35 9.01 6.35
N THR A 153 -20.39 7.68 6.35
CA THR A 153 -19.72 6.82 7.35
C THR A 153 -18.29 6.51 6.91
N GLU A 154 -17.31 6.83 7.76
CA GLU A 154 -15.92 6.42 7.56
C GLU A 154 -15.76 4.92 7.87
N LEU A 155 -15.06 4.22 6.98
CA LEU A 155 -14.87 2.78 7.06
C LEU A 155 -13.40 2.44 6.85
N LEU A 156 -12.94 1.44 7.59
CA LEU A 156 -11.69 0.75 7.34
C LEU A 156 -12.00 -0.73 7.08
N VAL A 157 -11.64 -1.20 5.90
CA VAL A 157 -11.58 -2.63 5.55
C VAL A 157 -10.15 -3.09 5.77
N THR A 158 -9.96 -4.22 6.45
CA THR A 158 -8.64 -4.83 6.69
C THR A 158 -8.69 -6.33 6.39
N PHE A 159 -7.68 -6.83 5.70
CA PHE A 159 -7.41 -8.25 5.48
C PHE A 159 -6.40 -8.72 6.51
N ASP A 160 -6.74 -9.79 7.23
CA ASP A 160 -5.99 -10.23 8.40
C ASP A 160 -5.99 -11.76 8.56
N TYR A 161 -5.06 -12.26 9.38
CA TYR A 161 -4.93 -13.68 9.72
C TYR A 161 -4.80 -13.81 11.24
N ARG A 162 -5.89 -14.21 11.91
CA ARG A 162 -5.92 -14.34 13.38
C ARG A 162 -6.28 -15.75 13.83
N PRO A 163 -5.89 -16.13 15.06
CA PRO A 163 -6.43 -17.29 15.74
C PRO A 163 -7.96 -17.17 15.95
N PRO A 164 -8.75 -18.23 15.72
CA PRO A 164 -10.20 -18.21 15.90
C PRO A 164 -10.67 -17.72 17.28
N GLU A 165 -9.93 -18.04 18.34
CA GLU A 165 -10.24 -17.61 19.71
C GLU A 165 -10.28 -16.09 19.88
N GLN A 166 -9.46 -15.35 19.12
CA GLN A 166 -9.42 -13.88 19.17
C GLN A 166 -10.68 -13.25 18.55
N LEU A 167 -11.39 -13.97 17.67
CA LEU A 167 -12.61 -13.48 17.02
C LEU A 167 -13.83 -13.55 17.93
N THR A 168 -13.78 -14.42 18.93
CA THR A 168 -14.93 -14.68 19.81
C THR A 168 -15.00 -13.77 21.03
N PHE A 169 -13.94 -13.00 21.30
CA PHE A 169 -13.84 -12.17 22.51
C PHE A 169 -14.84 -11.01 22.45
N GLU A 170 -15.82 -11.03 23.36
CA GLU A 170 -16.88 -10.01 23.48
C GLU A 170 -17.64 -9.75 22.17
N ALA A 171 -17.74 -10.76 21.30
CA ALA A 171 -18.34 -10.65 19.99
C ALA A 171 -19.54 -11.60 19.83
N GLU A 172 -20.54 -11.15 19.08
CA GLU A 172 -21.73 -11.91 18.73
C GLU A 172 -21.49 -12.67 17.41
N PRO A 173 -21.71 -13.99 17.35
CA PRO A 173 -21.70 -14.73 16.09
C PRO A 173 -22.74 -14.15 15.12
N THR A 174 -22.35 -14.01 13.86
CA THR A 174 -23.18 -13.42 12.80
C THR A 174 -22.84 -14.04 11.43
N LYS A 175 -23.57 -13.64 10.40
CA LYS A 175 -23.36 -14.04 9.01
C LYS A 175 -23.17 -12.81 8.13
N PHE A 176 -22.20 -12.87 7.22
CA PHE A 176 -21.98 -11.90 6.16
C PHE A 176 -22.10 -12.61 4.81
N GLY A 177 -23.28 -12.55 4.20
CA GLY A 177 -23.62 -13.44 3.10
C GLY A 177 -23.57 -14.92 3.52
N ASN A 178 -22.72 -15.71 2.87
CA ASN A 178 -22.52 -17.12 3.22
C ASN A 178 -21.38 -17.35 4.24
N HIS A 179 -20.66 -16.30 4.62
CA HIS A 179 -19.50 -16.39 5.51
C HIS A 179 -19.92 -16.29 6.97
N ASP A 180 -19.38 -17.19 7.79
CA ASP A 180 -19.44 -17.07 9.25
C ASP A 180 -18.57 -15.91 9.71
N GLY A 181 -18.99 -15.26 10.78
CA GLY A 181 -18.23 -14.15 11.35
C GLY A 181 -18.72 -13.74 12.71
N TYR A 182 -18.15 -12.64 13.18
CA TYR A 182 -18.43 -12.07 14.49
C TYR A 182 -18.63 -10.58 14.36
N ARG A 183 -19.47 -10.02 15.23
CA ARG A 183 -19.69 -8.57 15.34
C ARG A 183 -19.51 -8.15 16.77
N LYS A 184 -18.79 -7.04 16.99
CA LYS A 184 -18.73 -6.37 18.29
C LYS A 184 -19.03 -4.87 18.11
N VAL A 185 -19.53 -4.25 19.16
CA VAL A 185 -19.70 -2.80 19.23
C VAL A 185 -18.99 -2.30 20.47
N HIS A 186 -18.08 -1.35 20.30
CA HIS A 186 -17.31 -0.77 21.40
C HIS A 186 -17.25 0.76 21.22
N GLU A 187 -17.67 1.49 22.25
CA GLU A 187 -17.65 2.96 22.27
C GLU A 187 -18.29 3.66 21.06
N GLY A 188 -19.30 3.04 20.44
CA GLY A 188 -20.01 3.58 19.27
C GLY A 188 -19.45 3.10 17.92
N THR A 189 -18.26 2.51 17.91
CA THR A 189 -17.70 1.88 16.71
C THR A 189 -18.13 0.43 16.60
N THR A 190 -18.63 0.05 15.43
CA THR A 190 -18.95 -1.34 15.08
C THR A 190 -17.73 -1.98 14.43
N PHE A 191 -17.42 -3.21 14.82
CA PHE A 191 -16.40 -4.04 14.21
C PHE A 191 -17.04 -5.35 13.76
N THR A 192 -16.71 -5.78 12.56
CA THR A 192 -17.14 -7.06 12.02
C THR A 192 -15.94 -7.83 11.51
N ASP A 193 -15.86 -9.11 11.85
CA ASP A 193 -14.83 -10.03 11.41
C ASP A 193 -15.50 -11.19 10.66
N ALA A 194 -15.33 -11.26 9.33
CA ALA A 194 -15.85 -12.34 8.51
C ALA A 194 -14.75 -13.34 8.16
N ILE A 195 -15.00 -14.64 8.38
CA ILE A 195 -14.07 -15.73 8.04
C ILE A 195 -14.27 -16.10 6.58
N VAL A 196 -13.21 -15.97 5.78
CA VAL A 196 -13.29 -16.08 4.31
C VAL A 196 -12.54 -17.28 3.73
N GLY A 197 -12.24 -18.29 4.55
CA GLY A 197 -11.60 -19.50 4.08
C GLY A 197 -11.24 -20.45 5.22
N ASP A 198 -10.61 -21.56 4.83
CA ASP A 198 -10.15 -22.57 5.77
C ASP A 198 -9.02 -22.05 6.66
N GLY A 199 -8.93 -22.62 7.85
CA GLY A 199 -7.78 -22.35 8.72
C GLY A 199 -6.49 -22.97 8.16
N PHE A 200 -5.36 -22.45 8.61
CA PHE A 200 -4.03 -22.96 8.28
C PHE A 200 -3.04 -22.75 9.42
N ASP A 201 -1.92 -23.46 9.37
CA ASP A 201 -0.87 -23.34 10.37
C ASP A 201 0.03 -22.16 9.99
N GLY A 202 0.19 -21.21 10.91
CA GLY A 202 0.94 -19.98 10.71
C GLY A 202 1.63 -19.52 11.98
N VAL A 203 1.91 -18.22 12.06
CA VAL A 203 2.57 -17.59 13.21
C VAL A 203 1.73 -16.41 13.67
N ASP A 204 1.34 -16.40 14.94
CA ASP A 204 0.73 -15.26 15.61
C ASP A 204 1.60 -14.86 16.82
N ALA A 205 1.85 -13.56 16.97
CA ALA A 205 2.70 -13.02 18.04
C ALA A 205 4.06 -13.74 18.21
N GLY A 206 4.66 -14.24 17.12
CA GLY A 206 5.93 -14.97 17.13
C GLY A 206 5.84 -16.45 17.54
N HIS A 207 4.64 -17.00 17.70
CA HIS A 207 4.40 -18.39 18.07
C HIS A 207 3.62 -19.14 16.99
N PRO A 208 3.93 -20.44 16.76
CA PRO A 208 3.10 -21.28 15.90
C PRO A 208 1.64 -21.26 16.37
N SER A 209 0.72 -20.97 15.47
CA SER A 209 -0.71 -20.89 15.76
C SER A 209 -1.55 -21.35 14.58
N ARG A 210 -2.80 -21.71 14.87
CA ARG A 210 -3.81 -21.99 13.85
C ARG A 210 -4.51 -20.68 13.50
N LEU A 211 -4.37 -20.22 12.26
CA LEU A 211 -4.94 -18.96 11.78
C LEU A 211 -6.12 -19.22 10.86
N VAL A 212 -7.00 -18.22 10.73
CA VAL A 212 -8.03 -18.16 9.69
C VAL A 212 -7.92 -16.82 8.94
N PRO A 213 -8.17 -16.80 7.61
CA PRO A 213 -8.24 -15.56 6.85
C PRO A 213 -9.52 -14.80 7.19
N ILE A 214 -9.38 -13.50 7.49
CA ILE A 214 -10.47 -12.64 7.96
C ILE A 214 -10.56 -11.36 7.15
N VAL A 215 -11.78 -10.97 6.82
CA VAL A 215 -12.12 -9.60 6.42
C VAL A 215 -12.67 -8.88 7.65
N ALA A 216 -11.90 -7.92 8.16
CA ALA A 216 -12.33 -7.03 9.22
C ALA A 216 -12.85 -5.72 8.61
N VAL A 217 -14.02 -5.26 9.05
CA VAL A 217 -14.55 -3.94 8.68
C VAL A 217 -15.00 -3.23 9.94
N ASN A 218 -14.65 -1.95 10.07
CA ASN A 218 -15.07 -1.15 11.20
C ASN A 218 -15.44 0.28 10.82
N GLY A 219 -16.38 0.83 11.57
CA GLY A 219 -16.94 2.18 11.40
C GLY A 219 -18.12 2.43 12.34
N ASP A 220 -18.65 3.66 12.32
CA ASP A 220 -19.59 4.12 13.35
C ASP A 220 -21.07 3.87 13.01
N ASP A 221 -21.38 3.30 11.84
CA ASP A 221 -22.72 2.85 11.47
C ASP A 221 -22.75 1.33 11.25
N ALA A 222 -23.42 0.62 12.16
CA ALA A 222 -23.46 -0.85 12.15
C ALA A 222 -24.10 -1.45 10.88
N THR A 223 -25.04 -0.74 10.26
CA THR A 223 -25.73 -1.19 9.05
C THR A 223 -24.78 -1.05 7.86
N VAL A 224 -24.16 0.12 7.72
CA VAL A 224 -23.18 0.37 6.65
C VAL A 224 -21.99 -0.57 6.77
N VAL A 225 -21.47 -0.79 7.98
CA VAL A 225 -20.38 -1.75 8.22
C VAL A 225 -20.78 -3.15 7.77
N SER A 226 -21.94 -3.65 8.20
CA SER A 226 -22.38 -5.01 7.83
C SER A 226 -22.64 -5.19 6.33
N ASP A 227 -23.19 -4.17 5.67
CA ASP A 227 -23.42 -4.15 4.22
C ASP A 227 -22.09 -4.18 3.45
N VAL A 228 -21.11 -3.38 3.89
CA VAL A 228 -19.79 -3.33 3.26
C VAL A 228 -19.02 -4.62 3.50
N THR A 229 -19.05 -5.20 4.71
CA THR A 229 -18.47 -6.52 4.97
C THR A 229 -19.04 -7.57 4.03
N THR A 230 -20.36 -7.59 3.87
CA THR A 230 -21.04 -8.51 2.95
C THR A 230 -20.62 -8.27 1.49
N ALA A 231 -20.48 -7.01 1.07
CA ALA A 231 -20.04 -6.67 -0.28
C ALA A 231 -18.60 -7.12 -0.55
N VAL A 232 -17.69 -6.92 0.40
CA VAL A 232 -16.27 -7.33 0.30
C VAL A 232 -16.17 -8.86 0.18
N VAL A 233 -16.77 -9.60 1.11
CA VAL A 233 -16.62 -11.07 1.11
C VAL A 233 -17.22 -11.74 -0.12
N ASN A 234 -18.26 -11.14 -0.72
CA ASN A 234 -18.86 -11.65 -1.96
C ASN A 234 -17.97 -11.50 -3.20
N GLN A 235 -16.91 -10.69 -3.13
CA GLN A 235 -15.92 -10.54 -4.22
C GLN A 235 -14.75 -11.51 -4.11
N LEU A 236 -14.57 -12.14 -2.95
CA LEU A 236 -13.44 -13.03 -2.71
C LEU A 236 -13.66 -14.39 -3.40
N PRO A 237 -12.57 -15.06 -3.82
CA PRO A 237 -12.65 -16.43 -4.31
C PRO A 237 -13.20 -17.36 -3.21
N ARG A 238 -13.95 -18.39 -3.64
CA ARG A 238 -14.51 -19.42 -2.76
C ARG A 238 -13.51 -20.50 -2.41
#